data_AF-A0A934Y1X1-F1
#
_entry.id   AF-A0A934Y1X1-F1
#
_cell.length_a   1.000
_cell.length_b   1.000
_cell.length_c   1.000
_cell.angle_alpha   90.00
_cell.angle_beta   90.00
_cell.angle_gamma   90.00
#
_symmetry.space_group_name_H-M   'P 1'
#
loop_
_entity.id
_entity.type
_entity.pdbx_description
1 polymer ?
#
loop_
_entity_poly.entity_id
_entity_poly.type
_entity_poly.pdbx_seq_one_letter_code
_entity_poly.pdbx_strand_id
1 'polypeptide(L)' 'MSISIGIASAPPPERRGIDRLIATADAALYRAKNAGRNRVEFG' A
#
# COMPACT_ATOMS: atom_id res chain seq x y z
N MET A 1 -21.24 -2.67 1.48
CA MET A 1 -20.11 -1.74 1.67
C MET A 1 -18.83 -2.56 1.64
N SER A 2 -17.82 -2.17 0.86
CA SER A 2 -16.55 -2.91 0.73
C SER A 2 -15.35 -1.98 0.88
N ILE A 3 -14.18 -2.54 1.19
CA ILE A 3 -12.92 -1.80 1.36
C ILE A 3 -11.87 -2.30 0.39
N SER A 4 -10.97 -1.41 -0.02
CA SER A 4 -9.75 -1.76 -0.78
C SER A 4 -8.55 -1.42 0.09
N ILE A 5 -7.51 -2.24 0.03
CA ILE A 5 -6.37 -2.16 0.96
C ILE A 5 -5.07 -2.21 0.16
N GLY A 6 -4.15 -1.31 0.46
CA GLY A 6 -2.76 -1.35 0.00
C GLY A 6 -1.84 -1.65 1.18
N ILE A 7 -0.90 -2.58 1.00
CA ILE A 7 0.04 -3.00 2.04
C ILE A 7 1.47 -2.79 1.56
N ALA A 8 2.33 -2.27 2.43
CA ALA A 8 3.77 -2.17 2.20
C ALA A 8 4.52 -2.54 3.48
N SER A 9 5.75 -3.04 3.36
CA SER A 9 6.65 -3.33 4.48
C SER A 9 8.05 -2.79 4.20
N ALA A 10 8.77 -2.43 5.26
CA ALA A 10 10.15 -1.98 5.19
C ALA A 10 10.99 -2.66 6.29
N PRO A 11 12.22 -3.11 5.99
CA PRO A 11 13.09 -3.73 6.99
C PRO A 11 13.65 -2.69 7.99
N PRO A 12 13.77 -3.04 9.28
CA PRO A 12 14.52 -2.21 10.23
C PRO A 12 16.02 -2.19 9.90
N PRO A 13 16.77 -1.08 10.15
CA PRO A 13 16.34 0.19 10.74
C PRO A 13 16.18 1.28 9.66
N GLU A 14 15.15 1.22 8.82
CA GLU A 14 14.86 2.34 7.90
C GLU A 14 14.19 3.52 8.62
N ARG A 15 14.95 4.28 9.41
CA ARG A 15 14.50 5.57 9.99
C ARG A 15 14.17 6.64 8.93
N ARG A 16 14.64 6.48 7.68
CA ARG A 16 14.43 7.44 6.57
C ARG A 16 13.36 6.97 5.56
N GLY A 17 12.69 5.84 5.84
CA GLY A 17 11.82 5.16 4.88
C GLY A 17 10.31 5.39 5.07
N ILE A 18 9.87 6.17 6.06
CA ILE A 18 8.42 6.27 6.37
C ILE A 18 7.60 6.86 5.21
N ASP A 19 8.06 7.95 4.59
CA ASP A 19 7.37 8.55 3.46
C ASP A 19 7.34 7.61 2.25
N ARG A 20 8.44 6.87 2.05
CA ARG A 20 8.53 5.84 1.01
C ARG A 20 7.59 4.68 1.30
N LEU A 21 7.50 4.23 2.55
CA LEU A 21 6.61 3.16 2.98
C LEU A 21 5.14 3.54 2.77
N ILE A 22 4.78 4.77 3.13
CA ILE A 22 3.43 5.32 2.90
C ILE A 22 3.14 5.42 1.40
N ALA A 23 4.08 5.97 0.62
CA ALA A 23 3.92 6.10 -0.83
C ALA A 23 3.75 4.73 -1.52
N THR A 24 4.50 3.72 -1.07
CA THR A 24 4.38 2.34 -1.57
C THR A 24 3.01 1.75 -1.23
N ALA A 25 2.54 1.92 0.00
CA ALA A 25 1.21 1.44 0.42
C ALA A 25 0.08 2.14 -0.35
N ASP A 26 0.19 3.45 -0.57
CA ASP A 26 -0.82 4.21 -1.32
C ASP A 26 -0.85 3.82 -2.80
N ALA A 27 0.32 3.59 -3.42
CA ALA A 27 0.40 3.07 -4.78
C ALA A 27 -0.28 1.68 -4.90
N ALA A 28 -0.10 0.81 -3.90
CA ALA A 28 -0.79 -0.48 -3.84
C ALA A 28 -2.31 -0.29 -3.69
N LEU A 29 -2.75 0.62 -2.82
CA LEU A 29 -4.17 0.95 -2.67
C LEU A 29 -4.79 1.49 -3.97
N TYR A 30 -4.05 2.32 -4.70
CA TYR A 30 -4.48 2.84 -5.99
C TYR A 30 -4.67 1.73 -7.02
N ARG A 31 -3.73 0.76 -7.08
CA ARG A 31 -3.90 -0.46 -7.90
C ARG A 31 -5.14 -1.25 -7.49
N ALA A 32 -5.37 -1.44 -6.18
CA ALA A 32 -6.53 -2.17 -5.68
C ALA A 32 -7.85 -1.51 -6.13
N LYS A 33 -7.90 -0.18 -6.10
CA LYS A 33 -9.07 0.59 -6.55
C LYS A 33 -9.31 0.48 -8.06
N ASN A 34 -8.25 0.50 -8.87
CA ASN A 34 -8.34 0.43 -10.33
C ASN A 34 -8.60 -0.98 -10.86
N ALA A 35 -8.14 -2.02 -10.15
CA ALA A 35 -8.37 -3.43 -10.49
C ALA A 35 -9.74 -3.96 -10.01
N GLY A 36 -10.75 -3.10 -9.92
CA GLY A 36 -12.12 -3.48 -9.58
C GLY A 36 -12.52 -3.36 -8.10
N ARG A 37 -11.67 -2.78 -7.24
CA ARG A 37 -11.92 -2.58 -5.79
C ARG A 37 -12.10 -3.90 -5.02
N ASN A 38 -12.50 -3.79 -3.75
CA ASN A 38 -12.77 -4.91 -2.82
C ASN A 38 -11.64 -5.95 -2.78
N ARG A 39 -10.39 -5.48 -2.74
CA ARG A 39 -9.21 -6.34 -2.79
C ARG A 39 -8.02 -5.74 -2.06
N VAL A 40 -7.03 -6.60 -1.86
CA VAL A 40 -5.75 -6.28 -1.26
C VAL A 40 -4.67 -6.32 -2.35
N GLU A 41 -3.80 -5.32 -2.37
CA GLU A 41 -2.62 -5.27 -3.22
C GLU A 41 -1.38 -4.99 -2.36
N PHE A 42 -0.24 -5.57 -2.76
CA PHE A 42 1.04 -5.40 -2.08
C PHE A 42 1.96 -4.50 -2.91
N GLY A 43 2.81 -3.72 -2.22
CA GLY A 43 3.85 -2.89 -2.81
C GLY A 43 5.21 -3.13 -2.18
#